data_AF-A0A970V0V6-F1
#
_entry.id   AF-A0A970V0V6-F1
#
_cell.length_a   1.000
_cell.length_b   1.000
_cell.length_c   1.000
_cell.angle_alpha   90.00
_cell.angle_beta   90.00
_cell.angle_gamma   90.00
#
_symmetry.space_group_name_H-M   'P 1'
#
loop_
_entity.id
_entity.type
_entity.pdbx_description
1 polymer ?
#
loop_
_entity_poly.entity_id
_entity_poly.type
_entity_poly.pdbx_seq_one_letter_code
_entity_poly.pdbx_strand_id
1 'polypeptide(L)'
;MPTTTVRLSEETHRILRKLAADQGTTMTEVLQQAVEQLRRQVMLEQASAQYAALRQDPKAWAEVLAERKLFEQAIADGVAEE
;
A
#
# COMPACT_ATOMS: atom_id res chain seq x y z
N MET A 1 -2.20 -22.89 10.81
CA MET A 1 -1.53 -21.68 11.35
C MET A 1 -2.02 -21.44 12.77
N PRO A 2 -1.17 -20.97 13.70
CA PRO A 2 -1.62 -20.62 15.04
C PRO A 2 -2.65 -19.48 14.97
N THR A 3 -3.68 -19.56 15.79
CA THR A 3 -4.74 -18.55 15.89
C THR A 3 -4.61 -17.80 17.20
N THR A 4 -5.04 -16.54 17.20
CA THR A 4 -5.09 -15.70 18.40
C THR A 4 -6.41 -14.94 18.41
N THR A 5 -6.88 -14.56 19.59
CA THR A 5 -8.13 -13.82 19.77
C THR A 5 -7.82 -12.38 20.15
N VAL A 6 -8.34 -11.43 19.39
CA VAL A 6 -8.22 -9.99 19.67
C VAL A 6 -9.55 -9.46 20.19
N ARG A 7 -9.50 -8.56 21.17
CA ARG A 7 -10.70 -7.84 21.64
C ARG A 7 -11.01 -6.71 20.67
N LEU A 8 -12.27 -6.61 20.25
CA LEU A 8 -12.79 -5.60 19.34
C LEU A 8 -14.01 -4.93 20.00
N SER A 9 -14.33 -3.70 19.60
CA SER A 9 -15.63 -3.11 19.95
C SER A 9 -16.75 -3.91 19.29
N GLU A 10 -17.95 -3.86 19.88
CA GLU A 10 -19.12 -4.53 19.32
C GLU A 10 -19.46 -3.98 17.92
N GLU A 11 -19.27 -2.68 17.71
CA GLU A 11 -19.47 -2.01 16.43
C GLU A 11 -18.52 -2.55 15.35
N THR A 12 -17.21 -2.60 15.62
CA THR A 12 -16.22 -3.14 14.67
C THR A 12 -16.53 -4.58 14.32
N HIS A 13 -16.91 -5.38 15.30
CA HIS A 13 -17.31 -6.77 15.08
C HIS A 13 -18.57 -6.87 14.19
N ARG A 14 -19.57 -6.00 14.38
CA ARG A 14 -20.77 -5.94 13.54
C ARG A 14 -20.44 -5.56 12.09
N ILE A 15 -19.53 -4.60 11.90
CA ILE A 15 -19.04 -4.19 10.58
C ILE A 15 -18.33 -5.34 9.87
N LEU A 16 -17.37 -6.00 10.56
CA LEU A 16 -16.66 -7.16 10.01
C LEU A 16 -17.61 -8.28 9.60
N ARG A 17 -18.63 -8.57 10.42
CA ARG A 17 -19.65 -9.58 10.11
C ARG A 17 -20.43 -9.23 8.86
N LYS A 18 -20.85 -7.97 8.71
CA LYS A 18 -21.59 -7.52 7.53
C LYS A 18 -20.74 -7.62 6.27
N LEU A 19 -19.51 -7.11 6.31
CA LEU A 19 -18.57 -7.18 5.18
C LEU A 19 -18.29 -8.62 4.75
N ALA A 20 -18.09 -9.52 5.70
CA ALA A 20 -17.88 -10.94 5.44
C ALA A 20 -19.09 -11.57 4.74
N ALA A 21 -20.31 -11.26 5.21
CA ALA A 21 -21.55 -11.74 4.58
C ALA A 21 -21.72 -11.19 3.16
N ASP A 22 -21.47 -9.90 2.95
CA ASP A 22 -21.60 -9.24 1.65
C ASP A 22 -20.59 -9.78 0.62
N GLN A 23 -19.40 -10.17 1.07
CA GLN A 23 -18.31 -10.71 0.22
C GLN A 23 -18.34 -12.24 0.08
N GLY A 24 -19.18 -12.94 0.84
CA GLY A 24 -19.16 -14.41 0.89
C GLY A 24 -17.88 -14.99 1.49
N THR A 25 -17.22 -14.25 2.38
CA THR A 25 -15.94 -14.61 3.02
C THR A 25 -16.10 -14.71 4.55
N THR A 26 -15.03 -15.06 5.25
CA THR A 26 -14.99 -15.07 6.71
C THR A 26 -14.59 -13.70 7.28
N MET A 27 -15.01 -13.42 8.52
CA MET A 27 -14.57 -12.21 9.23
C MET A 27 -13.05 -12.12 9.39
N THR A 28 -12.38 -13.27 9.50
CA THR A 28 -10.91 -13.34 9.58
C THR A 28 -10.27 -12.90 8.27
N GLU A 29 -10.79 -13.35 7.11
CA GLU A 29 -10.29 -12.92 5.80
C GLU A 29 -10.49 -11.42 5.58
N VAL A 30 -11.66 -10.89 5.93
CA VAL A 30 -11.92 -9.44 5.86
C VAL A 30 -10.92 -8.68 6.75
N LEU A 31 -10.69 -9.14 7.97
CA LEU A 31 -9.73 -8.52 8.88
C LEU A 31 -8.29 -8.58 8.34
N GLN A 32 -7.89 -9.72 7.78
CA GLN A 32 -6.57 -9.88 7.15
C GLN A 32 -6.39 -8.91 5.97
N GLN A 33 -7.40 -8.79 5.11
CA GLN A 33 -7.38 -7.85 3.99
C GLN A 33 -7.28 -6.40 4.47
N ALA A 34 -8.06 -6.03 5.49
CA ALA A 34 -8.03 -4.68 6.07
C ALA A 34 -6.66 -4.34 6.67
N VAL A 35 -6.07 -5.25 7.43
CA VAL A 35 -4.72 -5.08 8.00
C VAL A 35 -3.67 -4.95 6.90
N GLU A 36 -3.76 -5.78 5.88
CA GLU A 36 -2.81 -5.76 4.76
C GLU A 36 -2.95 -4.47 3.93
N GLN A 37 -4.16 -3.96 3.73
CA GLN A 37 -4.39 -2.67 3.09
C GLN A 37 -3.80 -1.52 3.92
N LEU A 38 -4.02 -1.52 5.24
CA LEU A 38 -3.44 -0.53 6.13
C LEU A 38 -1.90 -0.60 6.10
N ARG A 39 -1.33 -1.80 6.12
CA ARG A 39 0.13 -2.00 6.04
C ARG A 39 0.71 -1.38 4.77
N ARG A 40 0.09 -1.62 3.60
CA ARG A 40 0.52 -1.02 2.33
C ARG A 40 0.38 0.49 2.33
N GLN A 41 -0.73 1.01 2.86
CA GLN A 41 -0.96 2.44 2.96
C GLN A 41 0.14 3.12 3.78
N VAL A 42 0.41 2.61 4.99
CA VAL A 42 1.46 3.15 5.87
C VAL A 42 2.83 3.10 5.21
N MET A 43 3.15 2.02 4.51
CA MET A 43 4.40 1.90 3.76
C MET A 43 4.53 2.99 2.67
N LEU A 44 3.46 3.22 1.89
CA LEU A 44 3.45 4.25 0.83
C LEU A 44 3.51 5.67 1.41
N GLU A 45 2.83 5.94 2.52
CA GLU A 45 2.88 7.22 3.23
C GLU A 45 4.30 7.51 3.72
N GLN A 46 4.98 6.51 4.29
CA GLN A 46 6.38 6.63 4.73
C GLN A 46 7.31 6.90 3.56
N ALA A 47 7.19 6.15 2.46
CA ALA A 47 7.99 6.39 1.25
C ALA A 47 7.74 7.80 0.69
N SER A 48 6.48 8.22 0.63
CA SER A 48 6.10 9.56 0.15
C SER A 48 6.68 10.66 1.02
N ALA A 49 6.66 10.50 2.34
CA ALA A 49 7.28 11.45 3.29
C ALA A 49 8.80 11.55 3.09
N GLN A 50 9.48 10.41 2.86
CA GLN A 50 10.92 10.40 2.57
C GLN A 50 11.25 11.13 1.26
N TYR A 51 10.48 10.89 0.20
CA TYR A 51 10.63 11.63 -1.06
C TYR A 51 10.32 13.12 -0.90
N ALA A 52 9.31 13.48 -0.10
CA ALA A 52 9.00 14.88 0.18
C ALA A 52 10.14 15.58 0.94
N ALA A 53 10.77 14.90 1.89
CA ALA A 53 11.96 15.41 2.58
C ALA A 53 13.15 15.53 1.61
N LEU A 54 13.38 14.53 0.75
CA LEU A 54 14.45 14.55 -0.25
C LEU A 54 14.31 15.71 -1.25
N ARG A 55 13.08 16.04 -1.64
CA ARG A 55 12.77 17.20 -2.51
C ARG A 55 13.16 18.54 -1.90
N GLN A 56 13.29 18.63 -0.58
CA GLN A 56 13.71 19.86 0.09
C GLN A 56 15.23 20.07 0.00
N ASP A 57 16.00 19.07 -0.43
CA ASP A 57 17.41 19.19 -0.80
C ASP A 57 17.54 19.28 -2.33
N PRO A 58 17.78 20.48 -2.90
CA PRO A 58 17.83 20.66 -4.34
C PRO A 58 18.94 19.86 -5.04
N LYS A 59 20.05 19.59 -4.34
CA LYS A 59 21.18 18.84 -4.90
C LYS A 59 20.80 17.36 -4.99
N ALA A 60 20.34 16.78 -3.88
CA ALA A 60 19.91 15.38 -3.85
C ALA A 60 18.71 15.15 -4.78
N TRP A 61 17.79 16.11 -4.88
CA TRP A 61 16.65 16.02 -5.80
C TRP A 61 17.07 16.06 -7.27
N ALA A 62 18.09 16.84 -7.63
CA ALA A 62 18.62 16.86 -8.99
C ALA A 62 19.20 15.50 -9.41
N GLU A 63 19.84 14.78 -8.49
CA GLU A 63 20.36 13.42 -8.73
C GLU A 63 19.22 12.43 -9.02
N VAL A 64 18.13 12.47 -8.25
CA VAL A 64 16.93 11.65 -8.51
C VAL A 64 16.30 11.95 -9.86
N LEU A 65 16.20 13.23 -10.25
CA LEU A 65 15.65 13.61 -11.56
C LEU A 65 16.55 13.14 -12.71
N ALA A 66 17.87 13.19 -12.54
CA ALA A 66 18.82 12.69 -13.54
C ALA A 66 18.70 11.17 -13.71
N GLU A 67 18.59 10.41 -12.61
CA GLU A 67 18.33 8.97 -12.63
C GLU A 67 16.98 8.67 -13.31
N ARG A 68 15.93 9.40 -12.96
CA ARG A 68 14.60 9.19 -13.53
C ARG A 68 14.58 9.41 -15.05
N LYS A 69 15.30 10.42 -15.54
CA LYS A 69 15.46 10.69 -16.97
C LYS A 69 16.20 9.56 -17.70
N LEU A 70 17.13 8.88 -17.03
CA LEU A 70 17.78 7.70 -17.60
C LEU A 70 16.77 6.55 -17.76
N PHE A 71 15.94 6.31 -16.74
CA PHE A 71 14.92 5.26 -16.79
C PHE A 71 13.76 5.56 -17.75
N GLU A 72 13.43 6.81 -17.99
CA GLU A 72 12.44 7.20 -19.00
C GLU A 72 12.79 6.68 -20.40
N GLN A 73 14.07 6.46 -20.70
CA GLN A 73 14.52 5.91 -21.98
C GLN A 73 14.09 4.44 -22.18
N ALA A 74 13.86 3.71 -21.08
CA ALA A 74 13.45 2.31 -21.10
C ALA A 74 11.92 2.11 -21.06
N ILE A 75 11.12 3.19 -21.14
CA ILE A 75 9.65 3.09 -21.06
C ILE A 75 9.05 2.25 -22.20
N ALA A 76 9.66 2.29 -23.39
CA ALA A 76 9.19 1.55 -24.56
C ALA A 76 9.74 0.12 -24.64
N ASP A 77 10.65 -0.27 -23.74
CA ASP A 77 11.29 -1.58 -23.80
C ASP A 77 10.25 -2.69 -23.51
N GLY A 78 10.08 -3.60 -24.48
CA GLY A 78 9.16 -4.73 -24.36
C GLY A 78 7.68 -4.42 -24.56
N VAL A 79 7.33 -3.18 -24.91
CA VAL A 79 5.98 -2.82 -25.36
C VAL A 79 5.93 -3.04 -26.87
N ALA A 80 5.45 -4.22 -27.31
CA ALA A 80 5.14 -4.44 -28.71
C ALA A 80 3.99 -3.49 -29.11
N GLU A 81 4.15 -2.76 -30.22
CA GLU A 81 3.03 -2.08 -30.87
C GLU A 81 2.03 -3.17 -31.31
N GLU A 82 0.83 -3.19 -30.71
CA GLU A 82 -0.32 -3.91 -31.27
C GLU A 82 -0.87 -3.18 -32.51
#